data_AF-A0A8H7T0T5-F1
#
_entry.id   AF-A0A8H7T0T5-F1
#
_cell.length_a   1.000
_cell.length_b   1.000
_cell.length_c   1.000
_cell.angle_alpha   90.00
_cell.angle_beta   90.00
_cell.angle_gamma   90.00
#
_symmetry.space_group_name_H-M   'P 1'
#
loop_
_entity.id
_entity.type
_entity.pdbx_description
1 polymer ?
#
loop_
_entity_poly.entity_id
_entity_poly.type
_entity_poly.pdbx_seq_one_letter_code
_entity_poly.pdbx_strand_id
1 'polypeptide(L)'
;MQNTIQFSCCCNKPDCLKLEEFHDSYDKTENDALLAAEIGQILLQEENQDLRYELFKENYKELKQLRLENQRSNEMIKVLDIELKSKIKDYEESMIKNKLVKQLLTVKSEIEEELKTQISDLKQELSQLRKSETNMTVPQFKMTVTHEKNPFEVLQSVTQQTIDKINATDTRVLNRRLKRVFDMSELSDLSNSLLNNLLIDLSDFNHQFDWVHGYHDQAYFFPLAATIQSLLKEIGTIKMTLNDLQADYVKRIERLTIIQPMISAYKQQRHLSRLENEKKNFMQGLLSLFTLHSKHAC
;
A
#
# COMPACT_ATOMS: atom_id res chain seq x y z
N MET A 1 -95.91 -12.97 26.42
CA MET A 1 -97.09 -12.65 27.26
C MET A 1 -97.93 -11.65 26.47
N GLN A 2 -99.01 -12.10 25.83
CA GLN A 2 -99.93 -11.20 25.14
C GLN A 2 -100.85 -10.58 26.20
N ASN A 3 -100.65 -9.30 26.51
CA ASN A 3 -101.62 -8.52 27.29
C ASN A 3 -102.76 -8.17 26.34
N THR A 4 -103.79 -9.01 26.26
CA THR A 4 -105.01 -8.67 25.53
C THR A 4 -105.74 -7.57 26.30
N ILE A 5 -105.72 -6.36 25.76
CA ILE A 5 -106.46 -5.23 26.30
C ILE A 5 -107.95 -5.51 26.06
N GLN A 6 -108.71 -5.69 27.13
CA GLN A 6 -110.13 -6.01 27.03
C GLN A 6 -110.95 -4.72 27.02
N PHE A 7 -111.44 -4.33 25.86
CA PHE A 7 -112.34 -3.17 25.72
C PHE A 7 -113.77 -3.57 26.11
N SER A 8 -114.42 -2.79 26.96
CA SER A 8 -115.83 -3.00 27.34
C SER A 8 -116.73 -1.92 26.76
N CYS A 9 -117.85 -2.32 26.15
CA CYS A 9 -118.89 -1.37 25.71
C CYS A 9 -119.56 -0.70 26.90
N CYS A 10 -119.86 0.59 26.81
CA CYS A 10 -120.66 1.33 27.79
C CYS A 10 -122.05 0.73 28.06
N CYS A 11 -122.52 -0.14 27.17
CA CYS A 11 -123.78 -0.85 27.24
C CYS A 11 -123.75 -2.17 28.02
N ASN A 12 -122.55 -2.66 28.38
CA ASN A 12 -122.29 -3.91 29.12
C ASN A 12 -122.96 -5.18 28.56
N LYS A 13 -123.42 -5.13 27.31
CA LYS A 13 -123.95 -6.29 26.59
C LYS A 13 -122.80 -6.95 25.83
N PRO A 14 -122.66 -8.29 25.92
CA PRO A 14 -121.58 -9.01 25.24
C PRO A 14 -121.69 -8.93 23.70
N ASP A 15 -122.92 -8.83 23.17
CA ASP A 15 -123.20 -8.85 21.73
C ASP A 15 -123.58 -7.45 21.19
N CYS A 16 -122.77 -6.44 21.51
CA CYS A 16 -123.03 -5.09 20.98
C CYS A 16 -122.46 -4.96 19.57
N LEU A 17 -123.33 -4.77 18.56
CA LEU A 17 -122.93 -4.54 17.17
C LEU A 17 -121.90 -3.41 17.00
N LYS A 18 -122.03 -2.32 17.77
CA LYS A 18 -121.07 -1.20 17.73
C LYS A 18 -119.72 -1.56 18.37
N LEU A 19 -119.71 -2.49 19.33
CA LEU A 19 -118.48 -2.99 19.93
C LEU A 19 -117.77 -3.94 18.95
N GLU A 20 -118.53 -4.76 18.23
CA GLU A 20 -118.03 -5.63 17.16
C GLU A 20 -117.45 -4.80 15.99
N GLU A 21 -118.18 -3.80 15.48
CA GLU A 21 -117.67 -2.86 14.48
C GLU A 21 -116.42 -2.11 14.96
N PHE A 22 -116.36 -1.76 16.26
CA PHE A 22 -115.19 -1.13 16.85
C PHE A 22 -114.01 -2.10 16.94
N HIS A 23 -114.22 -3.36 17.34
CA HIS A 23 -113.18 -4.38 17.36
C HIS A 23 -112.64 -4.66 15.96
N ASP A 24 -113.51 -4.82 14.97
CA ASP A 24 -113.09 -5.02 13.57
C ASP A 24 -112.28 -3.82 13.05
N SER A 25 -112.74 -2.60 13.34
CA SER A 25 -112.00 -1.39 12.97
C SER A 25 -110.69 -1.25 13.74
N TYR A 26 -110.66 -1.66 15.01
CA TYR A 26 -109.47 -1.63 15.86
C TYR A 26 -108.45 -2.64 15.36
N ASP A 27 -108.84 -3.88 15.14
CA ASP A 27 -108.00 -4.96 14.63
C ASP A 27 -107.45 -4.60 13.25
N LYS A 28 -108.27 -4.00 12.37
CA LYS A 28 -107.79 -3.50 11.08
C LYS A 28 -106.74 -2.41 11.25
N THR A 29 -106.99 -1.44 12.13
CA THR A 29 -106.04 -0.34 12.40
C THR A 29 -104.77 -0.84 13.07
N GLU A 30 -104.87 -1.82 13.97
CA GLU A 30 -103.73 -2.47 14.62
C GLU A 30 -102.89 -3.22 13.61
N ASN A 31 -103.51 -4.00 12.73
CA ASN A 31 -102.81 -4.69 11.64
C ASN A 31 -102.14 -3.71 10.66
N ASP A 32 -102.81 -2.63 10.28
CA ASP A 32 -102.23 -1.59 9.43
C ASP A 32 -101.05 -0.88 10.11
N ALA A 33 -101.15 -0.63 11.43
CA ALA A 33 -100.07 -0.03 12.21
C ALA A 33 -98.87 -0.97 12.37
N LEU A 34 -99.10 -2.27 12.57
CA LEU A 34 -98.06 -3.29 12.60
C LEU A 34 -97.34 -3.40 11.26
N LEU A 35 -98.09 -3.44 10.15
CA LEU A 35 -97.53 -3.48 8.80
C LEU A 35 -96.71 -2.22 8.50
N ALA A 36 -97.19 -1.03 8.87
CA ALA A 36 -96.45 0.22 8.72
C ALA A 36 -95.16 0.23 9.56
N ALA A 37 -95.18 -0.33 10.77
CA ALA A 37 -94.00 -0.47 11.61
C ALA A 37 -92.97 -1.45 11.02
N GLU A 38 -93.43 -2.57 10.45
CA GLU A 38 -92.58 -3.55 9.77
C GLU A 38 -91.92 -2.97 8.52
N ILE A 39 -92.69 -2.27 7.67
CA ILE A 39 -92.16 -1.55 6.50
C ILE A 39 -91.15 -0.48 6.93
N GLY A 40 -91.45 0.28 7.99
CA GLY A 40 -90.52 1.28 8.55
C GLY A 40 -89.21 0.66 9.04
N GLN A 41 -89.24 -0.52 9.66
CA GLN A 41 -88.04 -1.25 10.05
C GLN A 41 -87.23 -1.76 8.86
N ILE A 42 -87.89 -2.26 7.81
CA ILE A 42 -87.22 -2.72 6.58
C ILE A 42 -86.53 -1.54 5.89
N LEU A 43 -87.20 -0.41 5.71
CA LEU A 43 -86.61 0.78 5.09
C LEU A 43 -85.42 1.33 5.88
N LEU A 44 -85.50 1.35 7.21
CA LEU A 44 -84.36 1.71 8.06
C LEU A 44 -83.19 0.73 7.92
N GLN A 45 -83.44 -0.56 7.72
CA GLN A 45 -82.38 -1.54 7.49
C GLN A 45 -81.73 -1.36 6.10
N GLU A 46 -82.51 -1.07 5.06
CA GLU A 46 -82.02 -0.80 3.70
C GLU A 46 -81.19 0.49 3.64
N GLU A 47 -81.69 1.60 4.22
CA GLU A 47 -80.95 2.87 4.29
C GLU A 47 -79.64 2.73 5.09
N ASN A 48 -79.66 1.94 6.18
CA ASN A 48 -78.45 1.61 6.93
C ASN A 48 -77.48 0.68 6.15
N GLN A 49 -77.98 -0.16 5.25
CA GLN A 49 -77.14 -0.99 4.38
C GLN A 49 -76.42 -0.14 3.33
N ASP A 50 -77.12 0.79 2.69
CA ASP A 50 -76.53 1.72 1.71
C ASP A 50 -75.49 2.64 2.35
N LEU A 51 -75.78 3.20 3.52
CA LEU A 51 -74.82 4.01 4.27
C LEU A 51 -73.58 3.21 4.68
N ARG A 52 -73.75 1.96 5.13
CA ARG A 52 -72.63 1.06 5.43
C ARG A 52 -71.80 0.75 4.19
N TYR A 53 -72.43 0.59 3.04
CA TYR A 53 -71.75 0.32 1.79
C TYR A 53 -70.91 1.51 1.32
N GLU A 54 -71.45 2.73 1.36
CA GLU A 54 -70.69 3.94 1.01
C GLU A 54 -69.54 4.20 2.01
N LEU A 55 -69.76 4.01 3.32
CA LEU A 55 -68.68 4.06 4.33
C LEU A 55 -67.59 3.02 4.04
N PHE A 56 -67.96 1.79 3.69
CA PHE A 56 -66.99 0.75 3.32
C PHE A 56 -66.18 1.15 2.09
N LYS A 57 -66.82 1.74 1.08
CA LYS A 57 -66.18 2.20 -0.16
C LYS A 57 -65.24 3.38 0.08
N GLU A 58 -65.60 4.32 0.95
CA GLU A 58 -64.71 5.41 1.39
C GLU A 58 -63.51 4.88 2.17
N ASN A 59 -63.74 4.03 3.17
CA ASN A 59 -62.67 3.36 3.93
C ASN A 59 -61.73 2.56 3.01
N TYR A 60 -62.27 1.91 1.98
CA TYR A 60 -61.47 1.18 0.99
C TYR A 60 -60.59 2.12 0.15
N LYS A 61 -61.12 3.29 -0.26
CA LYS A 61 -60.35 4.33 -0.96
C LYS A 61 -59.23 4.86 -0.08
N GLU A 62 -59.53 5.19 1.18
CA GLU A 62 -58.56 5.68 2.16
C GLU A 62 -57.47 4.63 2.42
N LEU A 63 -57.85 3.37 2.63
CA LEU A 63 -56.90 2.26 2.81
C LEU A 63 -55.96 2.10 1.60
N LYS A 64 -56.48 2.29 0.37
CA LYS A 64 -55.67 2.25 -0.85
C LYS A 64 -54.69 3.41 -0.91
N GLN A 65 -55.11 4.61 -0.50
CA GLN A 65 -54.24 5.79 -0.43
C GLN A 65 -53.13 5.60 0.62
N LEU A 66 -53.49 5.14 1.83
CA LEU A 66 -52.53 4.85 2.89
C LEU A 66 -51.50 3.78 2.49
N ARG A 67 -51.90 2.77 1.72
CA ARG A 67 -50.97 1.77 1.17
C ARG A 67 -49.96 2.40 0.20
N LEU A 68 -50.41 3.30 -0.66
CA LEU A 68 -49.53 4.01 -1.60
C LEU A 68 -48.56 4.94 -0.87
N GLU A 69 -49.03 5.68 0.13
CA GLU A 69 -48.20 6.55 0.96
C GLU A 69 -47.17 5.75 1.77
N ASN A 70 -47.57 4.61 2.33
CA ASN A 70 -46.65 3.69 3.00
C ASN A 70 -45.59 3.15 2.02
N GLN A 71 -45.98 2.77 0.80
CA GLN A 71 -45.02 2.35 -0.22
C GLN A 71 -44.01 3.46 -0.55
N ARG A 72 -44.46 4.69 -0.77
CA ARG A 72 -43.58 5.85 -1.02
C ARG A 72 -42.63 6.12 0.14
N SER A 73 -43.14 6.05 1.38
CA SER A 73 -42.31 6.19 2.59
C SER A 73 -41.24 5.10 2.68
N ASN A 74 -41.58 3.86 2.35
CA ASN A 74 -40.61 2.76 2.32
C ASN A 74 -39.55 2.92 1.23
N GLU A 75 -39.92 3.46 0.06
CA GLU A 75 -38.97 3.80 -1.00
C GLU A 75 -38.02 4.92 -0.56
N MET A 76 -38.55 5.96 0.11
CA MET A 76 -37.74 7.04 0.67
C MET A 76 -36.77 6.55 1.74
N ILE A 77 -37.21 5.66 2.64
CA ILE A 77 -36.34 5.05 3.66
C ILE A 77 -35.18 4.30 3.00
N LYS A 78 -35.41 3.57 1.90
CA LYS A 78 -34.33 2.89 1.17
C LYS A 78 -33.32 3.86 0.57
N VAL A 79 -33.78 4.98 0.01
CA VAL A 79 -32.89 6.03 -0.52
C VAL A 79 -32.02 6.62 0.59
N LEU A 80 -32.64 6.96 1.73
CA LEU A 80 -31.92 7.50 2.90
C LEU A 80 -30.92 6.49 3.49
N ASP A 81 -31.25 5.20 3.52
CA ASP A 81 -30.32 4.15 3.96
C ASP A 81 -29.08 4.05 3.05
N ILE A 82 -29.27 4.16 1.73
CA ILE A 82 -28.17 4.19 0.75
C ILE A 82 -27.30 5.43 0.97
N GLU A 83 -27.92 6.61 1.14
CA GLU A 83 -27.18 7.86 1.37
C GLU A 83 -26.39 7.81 2.68
N LEU A 84 -27.01 7.32 3.76
CA LEU A 84 -26.35 7.15 5.06
C LEU A 84 -25.14 6.20 4.96
N LYS A 85 -25.29 5.06 4.28
CA LYS A 85 -24.19 4.11 4.04
C LYS A 85 -23.06 4.75 3.24
N SER A 86 -23.38 5.55 2.22
CA SER A 86 -22.38 6.30 1.46
C SER A 86 -21.62 7.28 2.35
N LYS A 87 -22.32 8.06 3.19
CA LYS A 87 -21.70 9.03 4.09
C LYS A 87 -20.81 8.39 5.16
N ILE A 88 -21.22 7.23 5.68
CA ILE A 88 -20.39 6.44 6.62
C ILE A 88 -19.09 6.03 5.93
N LYS A 89 -19.17 5.51 4.71
CA LYS A 89 -17.99 5.10 3.93
C LYS A 89 -17.04 6.29 3.68
N ASP A 90 -17.58 7.44 3.25
CA ASP A 90 -16.79 8.65 3.02
C ASP A 90 -16.06 9.12 4.31
N TYR A 91 -16.74 9.01 5.46
CA TYR A 91 -16.17 9.35 6.76
C TYR A 91 -15.04 8.39 7.16
N GLU A 92 -15.23 7.08 6.98
CA GLU A 92 -14.21 6.06 7.24
C GLU A 92 -12.96 6.28 6.36
N GLU A 93 -13.13 6.55 5.08
CA GLU A 93 -12.04 6.86 4.16
C GLU A 93 -11.27 8.12 4.59
N SER A 94 -12.00 9.18 5.00
CA SER A 94 -11.41 10.41 5.53
C SER A 94 -10.63 10.17 6.83
N MET A 95 -11.16 9.35 7.74
CA MET A 95 -10.51 8.98 8.99
C MET A 95 -9.20 8.21 8.75
N ILE A 96 -9.21 7.25 7.83
CA ILE A 96 -8.01 6.50 7.42
C ILE A 96 -6.97 7.45 6.82
N LYS A 97 -7.39 8.34 5.91
CA LYS A 97 -6.50 9.35 5.30
C LYS A 97 -5.86 10.25 6.35
N ASN A 98 -6.63 10.73 7.33
CA ASN A 98 -6.09 11.56 8.43
C ASN A 98 -5.09 10.78 9.30
N LYS A 99 -5.35 9.50 9.58
CA LYS A 99 -4.41 8.63 10.30
C LYS A 99 -3.09 8.47 9.53
N LEU A 100 -3.15 8.25 8.22
CA LEU A 100 -1.97 8.13 7.36
C LEU A 100 -1.18 9.45 7.30
N VAL A 101 -1.86 10.59 7.16
CA VAL A 101 -1.22 11.92 7.17
C VAL A 101 -0.48 12.14 8.50
N LYS A 102 -1.09 11.79 9.63
CA LYS A 102 -0.44 11.90 10.95
C LYS A 102 0.82 11.04 11.04
N GLN A 103 0.75 9.78 10.58
CA GLN A 103 1.91 8.88 10.56
C GLN A 103 3.03 9.43 9.66
N LEU A 104 2.68 9.95 8.48
CA LEU A 104 3.63 10.53 7.53
C LEU A 104 4.33 11.76 8.12
N LEU A 105 3.60 12.62 8.83
CA LEU A 105 4.19 13.76 9.53
C LEU A 105 5.16 13.36 10.65
N THR A 106 4.85 12.30 11.40
CA THR A 106 5.76 11.76 12.42
C THR A 106 7.05 11.25 11.79
N VAL A 107 6.96 10.40 10.76
CA VAL A 107 8.13 9.87 10.05
C VAL A 107 8.95 10.99 9.41
N LYS A 108 8.29 12.00 8.82
CA LYS A 108 8.98 13.17 8.27
C LYS A 108 9.80 13.90 9.33
N SER A 109 9.24 14.13 10.51
CA SER A 109 9.94 14.80 11.62
C SER A 109 11.14 14.00 12.12
N GLU A 110 11.03 12.68 12.17
CA GLU A 110 12.13 11.79 12.57
C GLU A 110 13.30 11.87 11.57
N ILE A 111 13.00 11.80 10.26
CA ILE A 111 13.99 11.93 9.18
C ILE A 111 14.67 13.31 9.20
N GLU A 112 13.91 14.39 9.42
CA GLU A 112 14.48 15.74 9.48
C GLU A 112 15.47 15.90 10.63
N GLU A 113 15.17 15.34 11.82
CA GLU A 113 16.11 15.36 12.95
C GLU A 113 17.33 14.46 12.69
N GLU A 114 17.17 13.30 12.05
CA GLU A 114 18.29 12.42 11.66
C GLU A 114 19.21 13.10 10.63
N LEU A 115 18.66 13.76 9.61
CA LEU A 115 19.46 14.50 8.63
C LEU A 115 20.21 15.65 9.30
N LYS A 116 19.59 16.30 10.28
CA LYS A 116 20.21 17.40 11.02
C LYS A 116 21.38 16.92 11.88
N THR A 117 21.28 15.75 12.52
CA THR A 117 22.41 15.14 13.25
C THR A 117 23.52 14.74 12.28
N GLN A 118 23.21 14.08 11.17
CA GLN A 118 24.20 13.70 10.15
C GLN A 118 24.94 14.92 9.56
N ILE A 119 24.23 16.02 9.27
CA ILE A 119 24.84 17.27 8.81
C ILE A 119 25.79 17.86 9.87
N SER A 120 25.42 17.78 11.15
CA SER A 120 26.27 18.23 12.25
C SER A 120 27.56 17.42 12.33
N ASP A 121 27.45 16.09 12.24
CA ASP A 121 28.59 15.17 12.31
C ASP A 121 29.55 15.38 11.12
N LEU A 122 29.01 15.50 9.90
CA LEU A 122 29.81 15.79 8.70
C LEU A 122 30.51 17.15 8.78
N LYS A 123 29.85 18.18 9.33
CA LYS A 123 30.50 19.48 9.57
C LYS A 123 31.65 19.35 10.56
N GLN A 124 31.50 18.53 11.59
CA GLN A 124 32.57 18.25 12.55
C GLN A 124 33.73 17.50 11.87
N GLU A 125 33.47 16.46 11.07
CA GLU A 125 34.49 15.74 10.30
C GLU A 125 35.26 16.68 9.36
N LEU A 126 34.56 17.52 8.59
CA LEU A 126 35.19 18.50 7.70
C LEU A 126 36.09 19.47 8.47
N SER A 127 35.68 19.90 9.67
CA SER A 127 36.51 20.77 10.52
C SER A 127 37.79 20.06 10.98
N GLN A 128 37.74 18.76 11.26
CA GLN A 128 38.89 17.95 11.63
C GLN A 128 39.83 17.73 10.44
N LEU A 129 39.27 17.41 9.27
CA LEU A 129 40.03 17.26 8.04
C LEU A 129 40.78 18.54 7.67
N ARG A 130 40.11 19.70 7.73
CA ARG A 130 40.76 21.00 7.49
C ARG A 130 41.92 21.25 8.45
N LYS A 131 41.76 20.91 9.74
CA LYS A 131 42.86 21.00 10.72
C LYS A 131 44.02 20.07 10.37
N SER A 132 43.74 18.88 9.84
CA SER A 132 44.78 17.94 9.41
C SER A 132 45.46 18.37 8.10
N GLU A 133 44.73 19.01 7.19
CA GLU A 133 45.25 19.53 5.91
C GLU A 133 46.23 20.69 6.13
N THR A 134 45.95 21.59 7.09
CA THR A 134 46.93 22.60 7.53
C THR A 134 48.22 22.00 8.09
N ASN A 135 48.18 20.77 8.62
CA ASN A 135 49.36 20.06 9.12
C ASN A 135 50.04 19.19 8.04
N MET A 136 49.38 18.98 6.90
CA MET A 136 49.89 18.27 5.74
C MET A 136 50.11 19.24 4.59
N THR A 137 50.98 20.22 4.79
CA THR A 137 51.66 20.84 3.65
C THR A 137 52.54 19.77 3.01
N VAL A 138 52.00 19.13 1.97
CA VAL A 138 52.76 18.24 1.09
C VAL A 138 53.93 19.06 0.57
N PRO A 139 55.19 18.62 0.78
CA PRO A 139 56.34 19.29 0.19
C PRO A 139 56.11 19.31 -1.32
N GLN A 140 55.88 20.50 -1.88
CA GLN A 140 55.90 20.67 -3.33
C GLN A 140 57.29 20.27 -3.81
N PHE A 141 57.37 19.10 -4.42
CA PHE A 141 58.60 18.53 -4.92
C PHE A 141 58.99 19.28 -6.19
N LYS A 142 59.70 20.40 -6.03
CA LYS A 142 60.65 20.82 -7.03
C LYS A 142 61.76 19.77 -7.01
N MET A 143 61.72 18.81 -7.95
CA MET A 143 62.90 18.03 -8.27
C MET A 143 63.94 19.01 -8.80
N THR A 144 64.73 19.61 -7.91
CA THR A 144 66.01 20.18 -8.28
C THR A 144 66.92 19.00 -8.55
N VAL A 145 66.86 18.49 -9.78
CA VAL A 145 67.85 17.55 -10.30
C VAL A 145 69.18 18.29 -10.23
N THR A 146 70.00 17.96 -9.24
CA THR A 146 71.38 18.40 -9.22
C THR A 146 72.10 17.61 -10.32
N HIS A 147 72.60 18.29 -11.35
CA HIS A 147 73.25 17.73 -12.55
C HIS A 147 74.55 16.93 -12.30
N GLU A 148 74.83 16.57 -11.04
CA GLU A 148 76.05 15.86 -10.64
C GLU A 148 75.86 14.34 -10.54
N LYS A 149 74.63 13.83 -10.63
CA LYS A 149 74.36 12.39 -10.50
C LYS A 149 74.42 11.65 -11.83
N ASN A 150 74.87 10.40 -11.78
CA ASN A 150 74.88 9.51 -12.93
C ASN A 150 73.44 9.35 -13.49
N PRO A 151 73.20 9.55 -14.80
CA PRO A 151 71.87 9.44 -15.41
C PRO A 151 71.15 8.13 -15.11
N PHE A 152 71.88 7.01 -15.00
CA PHE A 152 71.31 5.71 -14.66
C PHE A 152 70.79 5.66 -13.21
N GLU A 153 71.45 6.35 -12.27
CA GLU A 153 70.97 6.46 -10.89
C GLU A 153 69.70 7.31 -10.81
N VAL A 154 69.63 8.39 -11.59
CA VAL A 154 68.43 9.23 -11.69
C VAL A 154 67.29 8.41 -12.28
N LEU A 155 67.53 7.68 -13.38
CA LEU A 155 66.56 6.79 -14.00
C LEU A 155 66.06 5.73 -13.02
N GLN A 156 66.96 5.07 -12.28
CA GLN A 156 66.58 4.11 -11.24
C GLN A 156 65.72 4.75 -10.15
N SER A 157 66.09 5.94 -9.66
CA SER A 157 65.34 6.63 -8.61
C SER A 157 63.94 7.02 -9.05
N VAL A 158 63.80 7.60 -10.25
CA VAL A 158 62.50 7.97 -10.83
C VAL A 158 61.64 6.72 -11.08
N THR A 159 62.26 5.64 -11.57
CA THR A 159 61.58 4.35 -11.77
C THR A 159 61.04 3.81 -10.45
N GLN A 160 61.86 3.77 -9.41
CA GLN A 160 61.45 3.28 -8.09
C GLN A 160 60.32 4.12 -7.51
N GLN A 161 60.42 5.45 -7.58
CA GLN A 161 59.35 6.35 -7.12
C GLN A 161 58.04 6.11 -7.89
N THR A 162 58.11 5.82 -9.18
CA THR A 162 56.93 5.54 -10.00
C THR A 162 56.30 4.20 -9.63
N ILE A 163 57.10 3.17 -9.39
CA ILE A 163 56.64 1.87 -8.87
C ILE A 163 55.95 2.06 -7.51
N ASP A 164 56.53 2.84 -6.62
CA ASP A 164 55.97 3.10 -5.29
C ASP A 164 54.61 3.82 -5.39
N LYS A 165 54.47 4.75 -6.34
CA LYS A 165 53.18 5.41 -6.65
C LYS A 165 52.15 4.41 -7.18
N ILE A 166 52.52 3.57 -8.13
CA ILE A 166 51.64 2.51 -8.66
C ILE A 166 51.22 1.54 -7.55
N ASN A 167 52.12 1.17 -6.65
CA ASN A 167 51.78 0.30 -5.51
C ASN A 167 50.89 1.00 -4.48
N ALA A 168 51.03 2.31 -4.33
CA ALA A 168 50.19 3.11 -3.43
C ALA A 168 48.74 3.24 -3.90
N THR A 169 48.45 2.99 -5.18
CA THR A 169 47.06 2.96 -5.69
C THR A 169 46.36 1.63 -5.43
N ASP A 170 47.04 0.60 -4.92
CA ASP A 170 46.42 -0.69 -4.62
C ASP A 170 45.18 -0.52 -3.73
N THR A 171 44.04 -1.11 -4.12
CA THR A 171 42.74 -0.94 -3.45
C THR A 171 42.82 -1.25 -1.95
N ARG A 172 43.64 -2.23 -1.54
CA ARG A 172 43.81 -2.58 -0.11
C ARG A 172 44.61 -1.52 0.63
N VAL A 173 45.62 -0.96 -0.02
CA VAL A 173 46.46 0.10 0.55
C VAL A 173 45.63 1.39 0.68
N LEU A 174 44.85 1.74 -0.34
CA LEU A 174 43.92 2.87 -0.31
C LEU A 174 42.88 2.72 0.80
N ASN A 175 42.25 1.55 0.92
CA ASN A 175 41.25 1.28 1.95
C ASN A 175 41.84 1.45 3.37
N ARG A 176 43.04 0.90 3.62
CA ARG A 176 43.74 1.08 4.91
C ARG A 176 44.07 2.53 5.22
N ARG A 177 44.46 3.32 4.21
CA ARG A 177 44.84 4.74 4.38
C ARG A 177 43.63 5.63 4.63
N LEU A 178 42.53 5.38 3.92
CA LEU A 178 41.31 6.19 4.01
C LEU A 178 40.50 5.92 5.28
N LYS A 179 40.76 4.81 5.99
CA LYS A 179 40.10 4.43 7.26
C LYS A 179 38.56 4.43 7.19
N ARG A 180 37.98 4.28 6.00
CA ARG A 180 36.54 4.25 5.76
C ARG A 180 36.16 2.95 5.05
N VAL A 181 34.97 2.45 5.32
CA VAL A 181 34.41 1.29 4.61
C VAL A 181 33.84 1.78 3.29
N PHE A 182 34.70 1.97 2.29
CA PHE A 182 34.24 2.21 0.93
C PHE A 182 33.74 0.90 0.30
N ASP A 183 32.74 1.01 -0.58
CA ASP A 183 32.42 -0.07 -1.51
C ASP A 183 33.66 -0.34 -2.37
N MET A 184 33.99 -1.62 -2.57
CA MET A 184 35.13 -2.03 -3.37
C MET A 184 35.03 -1.55 -4.82
N SER A 185 33.81 -1.29 -5.29
CA SER A 185 33.53 -0.63 -6.56
C SER A 185 34.09 0.79 -6.63
N GLU A 186 33.79 1.60 -5.61
CA GLU A 186 34.24 2.99 -5.53
C GLU A 186 35.77 3.07 -5.35
N LEU A 187 36.35 2.14 -4.58
CA LEU A 187 37.81 2.03 -4.43
C LEU A 187 38.50 1.65 -5.74
N SER A 188 37.88 0.77 -6.54
CA SER A 188 38.39 0.41 -7.87
C SER A 188 38.38 1.61 -8.80
N ASP A 189 37.27 2.36 -8.85
CA ASP A 189 37.15 3.56 -9.69
C ASP A 189 38.16 4.63 -9.29
N LEU A 190 38.32 4.88 -7.98
CA LEU A 190 39.33 5.80 -7.46
C LEU A 190 40.75 5.34 -7.81
N SER A 191 41.07 4.07 -7.59
CA SER A 191 42.38 3.50 -7.91
C SER A 191 42.71 3.62 -9.40
N ASN A 192 41.74 3.30 -10.26
CA ASN A 192 41.89 3.36 -11.71
C ASN A 192 42.02 4.80 -12.21
N SER A 193 41.32 5.76 -11.60
CA SER A 193 41.50 7.19 -11.88
C SER A 193 42.92 7.66 -11.55
N LEU A 194 43.46 7.27 -10.39
CA LEU A 194 44.84 7.57 -10.01
C LEU A 194 45.86 6.91 -10.95
N LEU A 195 45.63 5.65 -11.33
CA LEU A 195 46.48 4.95 -12.29
C LEU A 195 46.44 5.60 -13.67
N ASN A 196 45.28 6.02 -14.15
CA ASN A 196 45.16 6.75 -15.42
C ASN A 196 45.99 8.04 -15.43
N ASN A 197 45.95 8.82 -14.35
CA ASN A 197 46.78 10.02 -14.24
C ASN A 197 48.28 9.66 -14.28
N LEU A 198 48.71 8.61 -13.58
CA LEU A 198 50.10 8.14 -13.64
C LEU A 198 50.49 7.64 -15.04
N LEU A 199 49.59 7.02 -15.78
CA LEU A 199 49.83 6.57 -17.16
C LEU A 199 49.97 7.75 -18.14
N ILE A 200 49.23 8.84 -17.90
CA ILE A 200 49.39 10.11 -18.63
C ILE A 200 50.78 10.68 -18.34
N ASP A 201 51.16 10.84 -17.07
CA ASP A 201 52.49 11.34 -16.68
C ASP A 201 53.63 10.46 -17.24
N LEU A 202 53.42 9.14 -17.24
CA LEU A 202 54.37 8.19 -17.82
C LEU A 202 54.50 8.34 -19.33
N SER A 203 53.57 8.97 -20.05
CA SER A 203 53.73 9.23 -21.48
C SER A 203 54.82 10.27 -21.75
N ASP A 204 55.05 11.17 -20.79
CA ASP A 204 56.11 12.18 -20.83
C ASP A 204 57.37 11.77 -20.06
N PHE A 205 57.49 10.49 -19.69
CA PHE A 205 58.61 9.98 -18.88
C PHE A 205 59.98 10.28 -19.48
N ASN A 206 60.15 10.13 -20.80
CA ASN A 206 61.44 10.36 -21.46
C ASN A 206 61.84 11.84 -21.45
N HIS A 207 60.89 12.77 -21.47
CA HIS A 207 61.18 14.22 -21.45
C HIS A 207 61.88 14.65 -20.15
N GLN A 208 61.74 13.87 -19.07
CA GLN A 208 62.45 14.12 -17.80
C GLN A 208 63.97 13.93 -17.93
N PHE A 209 64.43 13.31 -19.02
CA PHE A 209 65.83 12.99 -19.29
C PHE A 209 66.38 13.73 -20.53
N ASP A 210 65.71 14.75 -21.06
CA ASP A 210 66.19 15.50 -22.24
C ASP A 210 67.59 16.11 -22.04
N TRP A 211 67.95 16.42 -20.79
CA TRP A 211 69.28 16.93 -20.41
C TRP A 211 70.42 15.90 -20.65
N VAL A 212 70.08 14.62 -20.81
CA VAL A 212 71.04 13.53 -20.98
C VAL A 212 71.66 13.50 -22.39
N HIS A 213 71.04 14.14 -23.39
CA HIS A 213 71.56 14.21 -24.76
C HIS A 213 72.94 14.85 -24.88
N GLY A 214 73.38 15.63 -23.90
CA GLY A 214 74.69 16.30 -23.88
C GLY A 214 75.87 15.41 -23.48
N TYR A 215 75.64 14.16 -23.03
CA TYR A 215 76.71 13.28 -22.56
C TYR A 215 77.20 12.34 -23.67
N HIS A 216 78.50 12.32 -23.90
CA HIS A 216 79.13 11.33 -24.79
C HIS A 216 78.98 9.92 -24.19
N ASP A 217 78.64 8.94 -25.03
CA ASP A 217 78.57 7.48 -24.70
C ASP A 217 77.22 6.92 -24.16
N GLN A 218 76.09 7.55 -24.48
CA GLN A 218 74.77 7.11 -23.97
C GLN A 218 73.84 6.47 -24.98
N ALA A 219 74.38 5.79 -25.99
CA ALA A 219 73.58 5.11 -27.03
C ALA A 219 72.54 4.12 -26.44
N TYR A 220 72.79 3.57 -25.25
CA TYR A 220 71.93 2.60 -24.58
C TYR A 220 70.94 3.20 -23.57
N PHE A 221 71.08 4.48 -23.19
CA PHE A 221 70.27 5.08 -22.13
C PHE A 221 68.79 5.23 -22.54
N PHE A 222 68.52 5.88 -23.68
CA PHE A 222 67.16 6.11 -24.14
C PHE A 222 66.40 4.82 -24.51
N PRO A 223 67.02 3.81 -25.16
CA PRO A 223 66.38 2.51 -25.33
C PRO A 223 66.01 1.84 -24.00
N LEU A 224 66.87 1.94 -22.98
CA LEU A 224 66.58 1.43 -21.64
C LEU A 224 65.42 2.19 -20.97
N ALA A 225 65.45 3.52 -21.01
CA ALA A 225 64.40 4.38 -20.45
C ALA A 225 63.04 4.10 -21.11
N ALA A 226 62.99 3.95 -22.44
CA ALA A 226 61.79 3.59 -23.17
C ALA A 226 61.28 2.19 -22.80
N THR A 227 62.18 1.23 -22.60
CA THR A 227 61.82 -0.13 -22.15
C THR A 227 61.20 -0.08 -20.75
N ILE A 228 61.82 0.66 -19.82
CA ILE A 228 61.30 0.86 -18.46
C ILE A 228 59.93 1.56 -18.49
N GLN A 229 59.78 2.62 -19.29
CA GLN A 229 58.51 3.31 -19.49
C GLN A 229 57.41 2.34 -19.95
N SER A 230 57.71 1.47 -20.92
CA SER A 230 56.77 0.45 -21.40
C SER A 230 56.38 -0.53 -20.30
N LEU A 231 57.36 -1.03 -19.53
CA LEU A 231 57.11 -1.94 -18.41
C LEU A 231 56.25 -1.29 -17.32
N LEU A 232 56.52 -0.03 -16.98
CA LEU A 232 55.71 0.71 -15.99
C LEU A 232 54.27 0.90 -16.47
N LYS A 233 54.07 1.18 -17.76
CA LYS A 233 52.74 1.28 -18.36
C LYS A 233 52.00 -0.05 -18.30
N GLU A 234 52.66 -1.15 -18.68
CA GLU A 234 52.09 -2.50 -18.59
C GLU A 234 51.70 -2.87 -17.16
N ILE A 235 52.57 -2.61 -16.17
CA ILE A 235 52.29 -2.85 -14.76
C ILE A 235 51.06 -2.03 -14.32
N GLY A 236 50.98 -0.75 -14.72
CA GLY A 236 49.84 0.12 -14.43
C GLY A 236 48.53 -0.42 -15.02
N THR A 237 48.53 -0.83 -16.30
CA THR A 237 47.36 -1.42 -16.95
C THR A 237 46.94 -2.74 -16.32
N ILE A 238 47.88 -3.63 -15.98
CA ILE A 238 47.59 -4.88 -15.28
C ILE A 238 46.94 -4.58 -13.92
N LYS A 239 47.47 -3.60 -13.17
CA LYS A 239 46.87 -3.18 -11.89
C LYS A 239 45.44 -2.67 -12.05
N MET A 240 45.14 -1.90 -13.09
CA MET A 240 43.77 -1.46 -13.37
C MET A 240 42.83 -2.66 -13.61
N THR A 241 43.24 -3.60 -14.46
CA THR A 241 42.43 -4.81 -14.70
C THR A 241 42.23 -5.66 -13.45
N LEU A 242 43.24 -5.72 -12.58
CA LEU A 242 43.14 -6.44 -11.31
C LEU A 242 42.13 -5.78 -10.36
N ASN A 243 42.11 -4.44 -10.31
CA ASN A 243 41.13 -3.71 -9.51
C ASN A 243 39.70 -3.99 -9.99
N ASP A 244 39.47 -3.95 -11.31
CA ASP A 244 38.16 -4.22 -11.90
C ASP A 244 37.68 -5.64 -11.58
N LEU A 245 38.58 -6.63 -11.68
CA LEU A 245 38.28 -8.02 -11.33
C LEU A 245 37.99 -8.18 -9.83
N GLN A 246 38.69 -7.46 -8.96
CA GLN A 246 38.41 -7.47 -7.52
C GLN A 246 37.03 -6.88 -7.22
N ALA A 247 36.67 -5.76 -7.85
CA ALA A 247 35.36 -5.15 -7.70
C ALA A 247 34.25 -6.08 -8.22
N ASP A 248 34.40 -6.69 -9.40
CA ASP A 248 33.40 -7.65 -9.93
C ASP A 248 33.26 -8.88 -9.02
N TYR A 249 34.37 -9.41 -8.51
CA TYR A 249 34.34 -10.52 -7.57
C TYR A 249 33.54 -10.19 -6.32
N VAL A 250 33.78 -9.02 -5.71
CA VAL A 250 33.05 -8.57 -4.52
C VAL A 250 31.56 -8.40 -4.81
N LYS A 251 31.20 -7.72 -5.92
CA LYS A 251 29.81 -7.59 -6.37
C LYS A 251 29.13 -8.95 -6.55
N ARG A 252 29.86 -9.94 -7.07
CA ARG A 252 29.33 -11.30 -7.26
C ARG A 252 29.09 -12.00 -5.93
N ILE A 253 29.99 -11.87 -4.97
CA ILE A 253 29.83 -12.42 -3.61
C ILE A 253 28.65 -11.75 -2.90
N GLU A 254 28.49 -10.44 -2.99
CA GLU A 254 27.35 -9.72 -2.41
C GLU A 254 26.02 -10.18 -3.01
N ARG A 255 25.95 -10.33 -4.34
CA ARG A 255 24.77 -10.89 -5.03
C ARG A 255 24.46 -12.29 -4.52
N LEU A 256 25.46 -13.16 -4.39
CA LEU A 256 25.26 -14.52 -3.86
C LEU A 256 24.77 -14.50 -2.41
N THR A 257 25.31 -13.60 -1.59
CA THR A 257 24.94 -13.45 -0.18
C THR A 257 23.49 -12.99 -0.02
N ILE A 258 22.99 -12.14 -0.91
CA ILE A 258 21.59 -11.67 -0.91
C ILE A 258 20.64 -12.73 -1.49
N ILE A 259 21.05 -13.40 -2.58
CA ILE A 259 20.21 -14.36 -3.29
C ILE A 259 20.02 -15.66 -2.49
N GLN A 260 21.02 -16.09 -1.72
CA GLN A 260 20.98 -17.39 -1.04
C GLN A 260 19.91 -17.47 0.08
N PRO A 261 19.71 -16.46 0.94
CA PRO A 261 18.57 -16.38 1.85
C PRO A 261 17.23 -16.34 1.11
N MET A 262 17.12 -15.58 0.00
CA MET A 262 15.89 -15.51 -0.79
C MET A 262 15.51 -16.87 -1.40
N ILE A 263 16.47 -17.60 -1.97
CA ILE A 263 16.23 -18.96 -2.49
C ILE A 263 15.82 -19.91 -1.37
N SER A 264 16.43 -19.78 -0.19
CA SER A 264 16.10 -20.60 0.98
C SER A 264 14.67 -20.34 1.46
N ALA A 265 14.29 -19.06 1.58
CA ALA A 265 12.94 -18.64 1.95
C ALA A 265 11.88 -19.09 0.92
N TYR A 266 12.19 -18.94 -0.37
CA TYR A 266 11.29 -19.38 -1.44
C TYR A 266 11.07 -20.91 -1.43
N LYS A 267 12.13 -21.70 -1.22
CA LYS A 267 12.02 -23.16 -1.08
C LYS A 267 11.18 -23.55 0.13
N GLN A 268 11.36 -22.86 1.27
CA GLN A 268 10.59 -23.10 2.48
C GLN A 268 9.10 -22.76 2.28
N GLN A 269 8.80 -21.62 1.64
CA GLN A 269 7.43 -21.22 1.33
C GLN A 269 6.76 -22.22 0.38
N ARG A 270 7.46 -22.70 -0.65
CA ARG A 270 6.95 -23.72 -1.56
C ARG A 270 6.67 -25.06 -0.87
N HIS A 271 7.49 -25.43 0.11
CA HIS A 271 7.26 -26.62 0.93
C HIS A 271 6.00 -26.47 1.81
N LEU A 272 5.82 -25.30 2.45
CA LEU A 272 4.63 -25.01 3.24
C LEU A 272 3.35 -25.03 2.39
N SER A 273 3.36 -24.42 1.20
CA SER A 273 2.21 -24.46 0.29
C SER A 273 1.87 -25.88 -0.20
N ARG A 274 2.87 -26.77 -0.36
CA ARG A 274 2.62 -28.18 -0.67
C ARG A 274 1.93 -28.90 0.49
N LEU A 275 2.41 -28.72 1.71
CA LEU A 275 1.80 -29.31 2.91
C LEU A 275 0.35 -28.81 3.10
N GLU A 276 0.09 -27.51 2.87
CA GLU A 276 -1.26 -26.96 2.93
C GLU A 276 -2.19 -27.56 1.87
N ASN A 277 -1.71 -27.76 0.64
CA ASN A 277 -2.48 -28.40 -0.41
C ASN A 277 -2.74 -29.89 -0.12
N GLU A 278 -1.75 -30.62 0.40
CA GLU A 278 -1.94 -31.99 0.85
C GLU A 278 -2.97 -32.09 1.98
N LYS A 279 -2.93 -31.16 2.95
CA LYS A 279 -3.94 -31.07 4.02
C LYS A 279 -5.34 -30.78 3.48
N LYS A 280 -5.47 -29.87 2.51
CA LYS A 280 -6.76 -29.56 1.86
C LYS A 280 -7.30 -30.78 1.11
N ASN A 281 -6.47 -31.44 0.32
CA ASN A 281 -6.84 -32.64 -0.41
C ASN A 281 -7.25 -33.77 0.53
N PHE A 282 -6.53 -33.95 1.65
CA PHE A 282 -6.87 -34.94 2.67
C PHE A 282 -8.23 -34.64 3.34
N MET A 283 -8.46 -33.39 3.75
CA MET A 283 -9.76 -32.97 4.34
C MET A 283 -10.91 -33.14 3.35
N GLN A 284 -10.69 -32.83 2.07
CA GLN A 284 -11.69 -33.03 1.03
C GLN A 284 -12.00 -34.51 0.80
N GLY A 285 -10.97 -35.38 0.87
CA GLY A 285 -11.14 -36.83 0.87
C GLY A 285 -11.97 -37.34 2.05
N LEU A 286 -11.70 -36.86 3.27
CA LEU A 286 -12.50 -37.22 4.45
C LEU A 286 -13.96 -36.77 4.30
N LEU A 287 -14.21 -35.53 3.87
CA LEU A 287 -15.56 -35.03 3.65
C LEU A 287 -16.31 -35.89 2.62
N SER A 288 -15.65 -36.32 1.55
CA SER A 288 -16.27 -37.21 0.55
C SER A 288 -16.70 -38.55 1.14
N LEU A 289 -15.91 -39.14 2.05
CA LEU A 289 -16.24 -40.39 2.75
C LEU A 289 -17.46 -40.25 3.67
N PHE A 290 -17.57 -39.13 4.40
CA PHE A 290 -18.73 -38.85 5.24
C PHE A 290 -20.01 -38.65 4.40
N THR A 291 -19.91 -37.96 3.27
CA THR A 291 -21.06 -37.81 2.36
C THR A 291 -21.51 -39.11 1.70
N LEU A 292 -20.60 -40.09 1.52
CA LEU A 292 -20.95 -41.41 1.00
C LEU A 292 -21.70 -42.24 2.05
N HIS A 293 -21.26 -42.20 3.31
CA HIS A 293 -21.90 -42.94 4.40
C HIS A 293 -23.29 -42.41 4.75
N SER A 294 -23.53 -41.09 4.64
CA SER A 294 -24.87 -40.54 4.89
C SER A 294 -25.90 -40.96 3.82
N LYS A 295 -25.46 -41.34 2.62
CA LYS A 295 -26.36 -41.82 1.55
C LYS A 295 -26.76 -43.28 1.67
N HIS A 296 -26.02 -44.08 2.45
CA HIS A 296 -26.33 -45.50 2.67
C HIS A 296 -27.05 -45.76 4.01
N ALA A 297 -27.24 -44.74 4.84
CA ALA A 297 -27.95 -44.83 6.12
C ALA A 297 -29.42 -44.37 6.06
N CYS A 298 -29.95 -44.09 4.86
CA CYS A 298 -31.36 -43.82 4.60
C CYS A 298 -31.99 -44.91 3.74
#